data_AF-A0A371DKV6-F1
#
_entry.id   AF-A0A371DKV6-F1
#
_cell.length_a   1.000
_cell.length_b   1.000
_cell.length_c   1.000
_cell.angle_alpha   90.00
_cell.angle_beta   90.00
_cell.angle_gamma   90.00
#
_symmetry.space_group_name_H-M   'P 1'
#
loop_
_entity.id
_entity.type
_entity.pdbx_description
1 polymer ?
#
loop_
_entity_poly.entity_id
_entity_poly.type
_entity_poly.pdbx_seq_one_letter_code
_entity_poly.pdbx_strand_id
1 'polypeptide(L)'
;MAGARTYAVSGTHASRVPVAAVLVRHPGSALCPRTRPVAATMSSISFPYGGHGHASSSSFISVQDSSDTGSHRLSAASYDPPDDTSSFQMNPLSSHPPRTPRTSLMSNGSHVFGTDVYDTKEDAQVTHTFEIEADESESEDGEKADGARARVRREDVWRELLKSANGRDKAFKLLQYSMKMYLLFHLAVTATPPFRGSKRPAWEAQLTQRLTSAIAGFSLTRKCLILFNWLPPLTSILAQHQSDSYVTGSNKGKQKPLLHTFLHAPPPVLLEFVNGLADDAATFSKLGLLGKRTGERAGRLADWCWFASTLVNLVENSVERSVILDLQHQVEGRLYSESMSGATTKSNPAGSRLDAKELARLQRQDYWIQMTRLKLLMDLIFVSYDVFRLKRAKGQVQTIAGLASAVLSSAKLYDRHKSSLMKGISQ
;
A
#
# COMPACT_ATOMS: atom_id res chain seq x y z
N MET A 1 -42.85 -75.41 -6.00
CA MET A 1 -42.04 -74.55 -6.89
C MET A 1 -40.76 -74.21 -6.14
N ALA A 2 -39.75 -75.08 -6.13
CA ALA A 2 -38.75 -75.32 -7.17
C ALA A 2 -37.81 -74.11 -7.37
N GLY A 3 -36.56 -74.24 -6.93
CA GLY A 3 -35.50 -73.26 -7.23
C GLY A 3 -34.28 -73.26 -6.30
N ALA A 4 -33.63 -74.41 -6.13
CA ALA A 4 -32.37 -74.56 -5.40
C ALA A 4 -31.16 -74.03 -6.21
N ARG A 5 -30.09 -73.58 -5.52
CA ARG A 5 -28.68 -73.91 -5.85
C ARG A 5 -27.71 -73.48 -4.75
N THR A 6 -27.33 -74.48 -3.95
CA THR A 6 -26.07 -74.62 -3.21
C THR A 6 -24.89 -74.81 -4.15
N TYR A 7 -23.73 -74.23 -3.82
CA TYR A 7 -22.42 -74.86 -4.05
C TYR A 7 -21.47 -74.50 -2.90
N ALA A 8 -21.08 -75.53 -2.17
CA ALA A 8 -19.88 -75.56 -1.34
C ALA A 8 -18.88 -76.48 -2.06
N VAL A 9 -17.61 -76.08 -2.16
CA VAL A 9 -16.50 -77.00 -2.38
C VAL A 9 -15.33 -76.59 -1.50
N SER A 10 -14.89 -77.58 -0.74
CA SER A 10 -13.77 -77.63 0.19
C SER A 10 -12.43 -77.71 -0.53
N GLY A 11 -11.35 -77.29 0.12
CA GLY A 11 -9.99 -77.38 -0.41
C GLY A 11 -8.92 -77.00 0.60
N THR A 12 -8.76 -77.83 1.64
CA THR A 12 -7.59 -77.86 2.53
C THR A 12 -6.34 -78.34 1.80
N HIS A 13 -5.19 -77.68 1.96
CA HIS A 13 -3.93 -78.37 2.24
C HIS A 13 -2.84 -77.42 2.78
N ALA A 14 -2.12 -77.95 3.76
CA ALA A 14 -1.11 -77.31 4.58
C ALA A 14 0.26 -77.16 3.90
N SER A 15 1.03 -76.15 4.31
CA SER A 15 2.44 -76.37 4.67
C SER A 15 3.00 -75.24 5.53
N ARG A 16 3.51 -75.66 6.69
CA ARG A 16 4.40 -74.91 7.58
C ARG A 16 5.75 -74.72 6.91
N VAL A 17 6.30 -73.51 6.96
CA VAL A 17 7.76 -73.30 7.05
C VAL A 17 8.00 -72.14 8.02
N PRO A 18 8.77 -72.33 9.10
CA PRO A 18 9.25 -71.26 9.96
C PRO A 18 10.59 -70.75 9.43
N VAL A 19 10.74 -69.44 9.20
CA VAL A 19 12.05 -68.84 8.91
C VAL A 19 12.28 -67.60 9.77
N ALA A 20 13.21 -67.79 10.70
CA ALA A 20 14.17 -66.84 11.24
C ALA A 20 13.65 -65.50 11.82
N ALA A 21 13.48 -65.52 13.14
CA ALA A 21 13.77 -64.37 13.97
C ALA A 21 15.23 -63.93 13.74
N VAL A 22 15.42 -62.81 13.03
CA VAL A 22 16.71 -62.13 12.96
C VAL A 22 16.89 -61.34 14.25
N LEU A 23 17.52 -62.00 15.21
CA LEU A 23 18.13 -61.42 16.39
C LEU A 23 19.33 -60.57 15.93
N VAL A 24 19.11 -59.28 15.63
CA VAL A 24 20.22 -58.33 15.46
C VAL A 24 20.79 -58.06 16.84
N ARG A 25 21.79 -58.86 17.18
CA ARG A 25 22.71 -58.62 18.29
C ARG A 25 23.46 -57.31 18.00
N HIS A 26 23.38 -56.37 18.92
CA HIS A 26 24.33 -55.28 19.06
C HIS A 26 25.74 -55.84 19.31
N PRO A 27 26.73 -55.36 18.56
CA PRO A 27 28.02 -55.08 19.17
C PRO A 27 28.49 -53.66 18.79
N GLY A 28 29.19 -53.02 19.71
CA GLY A 28 29.99 -51.84 19.38
C GLY A 28 29.47 -50.55 19.99
N SER A 29 29.55 -50.48 21.31
CA SER A 29 29.73 -49.26 22.07
C SER A 29 30.95 -48.50 21.52
N ALA A 30 30.74 -47.68 20.49
CA ALA A 30 31.72 -46.71 20.03
C ALA A 30 31.62 -45.48 20.95
N LEU A 31 32.69 -45.30 21.72
CA LEU A 31 32.99 -44.15 22.55
C LEU A 31 32.61 -42.83 21.86
N CYS A 32 31.61 -42.13 22.42
CA CYS A 32 31.46 -40.70 22.20
C CYS A 32 32.63 -39.97 22.86
N PRO A 33 33.46 -39.20 22.13
CA PRO A 33 34.28 -38.19 22.76
C PRO A 33 33.34 -37.09 23.28
N ARG A 34 33.24 -37.06 24.60
CA ARG A 34 32.59 -36.03 25.41
C ARG A 34 33.36 -34.72 25.22
N THR A 35 33.04 -33.97 24.17
CA THR A 35 33.49 -32.59 24.01
C THR A 35 32.81 -31.74 25.08
N ARG A 36 33.55 -31.49 26.16
CA ARG A 36 33.23 -30.46 27.15
C ARG A 36 33.17 -29.11 26.42
N PRO A 37 32.11 -28.31 26.54
CA PRO A 37 32.23 -26.89 26.30
C PRO A 37 33.08 -26.30 27.42
N VAL A 38 34.30 -25.91 27.08
CA VAL A 38 35.12 -25.01 27.91
C VAL A 38 34.36 -23.70 27.97
N ALA A 39 33.96 -23.32 29.19
CA ALA A 39 33.47 -22.00 29.50
C ALA A 39 34.56 -20.97 29.16
N ALA A 40 34.38 -20.25 28.06
CA ALA A 40 35.10 -19.01 27.83
C ALA A 40 34.42 -17.91 28.65
N THR A 41 34.87 -17.75 29.90
CA THR A 41 34.75 -16.50 30.64
C THR A 41 35.56 -15.44 29.90
N MET A 42 34.90 -14.64 29.06
CA MET A 42 35.49 -13.36 28.65
C MET A 42 35.28 -12.37 29.79
N SER A 43 36.42 -12.07 30.39
CA SER A 43 36.75 -11.02 31.31
C SER A 43 36.02 -9.71 31.02
N SER A 44 35.38 -9.23 32.08
CA SER A 44 35.04 -7.85 32.36
C SER A 44 36.22 -6.90 32.10
N ILE A 45 36.04 -5.95 31.19
CA ILE A 45 36.84 -4.72 31.17
C ILE A 45 36.22 -3.79 32.23
N SER A 46 36.93 -3.69 33.34
CA SER A 46 36.70 -2.69 34.38
C SER A 46 37.40 -1.40 33.96
N PHE A 47 36.67 -0.30 33.85
CA PHE A 47 37.26 1.05 33.87
C PHE A 47 37.08 1.64 35.27
N PRO A 48 38.13 2.26 35.84
CA PRO A 48 38.07 2.74 37.20
C PRO A 48 37.16 3.96 37.33
N TYR A 49 36.41 3.95 38.43
CA TYR A 49 35.81 5.10 39.07
C TYR A 49 36.85 6.21 39.31
N GLY A 50 36.43 7.43 39.01
CA GLY A 50 37.04 8.66 39.49
C GLY A 50 35.97 9.75 39.45
N GLY A 51 35.04 9.69 40.41
CA GLY A 51 33.97 10.68 40.55
C GLY A 51 34.46 11.99 41.17
N HIS A 52 33.69 13.04 40.96
CA HIS A 52 33.33 14.20 41.80
C HIS A 52 32.67 15.18 40.80
N GLY A 53 31.36 15.35 40.79
CA GLY A 53 30.65 16.25 41.69
C GLY A 53 30.25 17.52 40.92
N HIS A 54 29.07 18.05 41.21
CA HIS A 54 28.50 19.35 40.78
C HIS A 54 27.48 19.36 39.61
N ALA A 55 26.21 19.38 40.06
CA ALA A 55 25.25 20.46 39.87
C ALA A 55 24.75 20.82 38.45
N SER A 56 23.41 20.70 38.35
CA SER A 56 22.52 21.34 37.38
C SER A 56 22.70 22.87 37.33
N SER A 57 22.78 23.43 36.12
CA SER A 57 22.39 24.79 35.71
C SER A 57 22.56 24.89 34.18
N SER A 58 21.51 24.93 33.36
CA SER A 58 20.84 26.15 32.87
C SER A 58 21.69 27.42 32.92
N SER A 59 22.28 27.84 31.79
CA SER A 59 22.35 29.25 31.38
C SER A 59 23.08 29.44 30.04
N PHE A 60 22.43 30.25 29.21
CA PHE A 60 22.98 31.34 28.39
C PHE A 60 24.31 31.16 27.65
N ILE A 61 24.19 31.26 26.33
CA ILE A 61 25.28 31.62 25.40
C ILE A 61 25.63 33.08 25.68
N SER A 62 26.80 33.31 26.28
CA SER A 62 27.45 34.62 26.35
C SER A 62 28.73 34.62 25.53
N VAL A 63 28.87 35.71 24.79
CA VAL A 63 29.96 36.16 23.92
C VAL A 63 31.26 36.43 24.70
N GLN A 64 32.40 36.07 24.11
CA GLN A 64 33.71 36.75 24.21
C GLN A 64 34.43 36.48 22.89
N ASP A 65 34.69 37.47 22.03
CA ASP A 65 35.61 38.60 22.12
C ASP A 65 37.07 38.20 21.80
N SER A 66 37.59 38.79 20.72
CA SER A 66 39.00 38.86 20.35
C SER A 66 39.15 39.98 19.31
N SER A 67 39.34 41.20 19.82
CA SER A 67 40.37 42.17 19.39
C SER A 67 40.59 42.38 17.88
N ASP A 68 40.23 43.56 17.35
CA ASP A 68 41.26 44.54 16.99
C ASP A 68 40.71 45.97 16.82
N THR A 69 41.63 46.88 17.05
CA THR A 69 41.65 48.33 17.25
C THR A 69 41.03 49.22 16.14
N GLY A 70 40.42 50.34 16.55
CA GLY A 70 40.22 51.50 15.65
C GLY A 70 39.01 52.37 15.96
N SER A 71 39.23 53.51 16.62
CA SER A 71 38.24 54.54 16.96
C SER A 71 37.45 55.08 15.77
N HIS A 72 36.12 55.25 15.90
CA HIS A 72 35.41 56.54 15.78
C HIS A 72 33.87 56.38 15.79
N ARG A 73 33.24 57.15 16.70
CA ARG A 73 31.89 57.77 16.64
C ARG A 73 30.62 56.90 16.67
N LEU A 74 29.97 57.02 17.83
CA LEU A 74 28.54 56.93 18.15
C LEU A 74 27.59 57.25 16.97
N SER A 75 26.74 56.28 16.61
CA SER A 75 25.39 56.47 16.08
C SER A 75 24.58 55.19 16.33
N ALA A 76 23.52 55.29 17.12
CA ALA A 76 22.57 54.23 17.40
C ALA A 76 21.73 53.93 16.14
N ALA A 77 21.83 52.72 15.60
CA ALA A 77 20.96 52.23 14.55
C ALA A 77 19.67 51.68 15.18
N SER A 78 18.63 52.50 15.17
CA SER A 78 17.24 52.10 15.38
C SER A 78 16.79 51.24 14.20
N TYR A 79 16.21 50.08 14.47
CA TYR A 79 15.61 49.22 13.47
C TYR A 79 14.13 49.63 13.33
N ASP A 80 13.81 50.41 12.30
CA ASP A 80 12.43 50.70 11.88
C ASP A 80 11.93 49.54 11.00
N PRO A 81 10.82 48.85 11.35
CA PRO A 81 10.11 48.01 10.40
C PRO A 81 9.35 48.89 9.38
N PRO A 82 9.24 48.47 8.11
CA PRO A 82 8.47 49.21 7.12
C PRO A 82 6.97 49.11 7.40
N ASP A 83 6.38 50.24 7.82
CA ASP A 83 4.93 50.49 7.84
C ASP A 83 4.40 50.62 6.41
N ASP A 84 4.19 49.48 5.74
CA ASP A 84 3.32 49.39 4.56
C ASP A 84 1.97 48.78 4.97
N THR A 85 1.28 49.47 5.89
CA THR A 85 -0.17 49.28 6.07
C THR A 85 -0.89 50.05 4.97
N SER A 86 -1.28 49.35 3.90
CA SER A 86 -2.19 49.89 2.88
C SER A 86 -3.58 50.08 3.48
N SER A 87 -3.78 51.24 4.12
CA SER A 87 -5.09 51.70 4.55
C SER A 87 -5.92 52.03 3.31
N PHE A 88 -6.99 51.28 3.08
CA PHE A 88 -8.02 51.61 2.10
C PHE A 88 -8.67 52.94 2.47
N GLN A 89 -8.20 54.04 1.89
CA GLN A 89 -8.80 55.36 2.05
C GLN A 89 -10.02 55.44 1.13
N MET A 90 -11.21 55.19 1.68
CA MET A 90 -12.47 55.41 0.97
C MET A 90 -12.70 56.91 0.75
N ASN A 91 -13.06 57.28 -0.48
CA ASN A 91 -13.42 58.64 -0.84
C ASN A 91 -14.82 58.98 -0.28
N PRO A 92 -14.95 59.93 0.67
CA PRO A 92 -16.21 60.22 1.36
C PRO A 92 -17.25 60.98 0.51
N LEU A 93 -16.94 61.34 -0.74
CA LEU A 93 -17.84 62.10 -1.63
C LEU A 93 -18.42 61.29 -2.79
N SER A 94 -18.31 59.96 -2.76
CA SER A 94 -18.95 59.08 -3.75
C SER A 94 -20.47 59.02 -3.54
N SER A 95 -21.23 59.88 -4.23
CA SER A 95 -22.71 59.90 -4.25
C SER A 95 -23.36 58.78 -5.08
N HIS A 96 -22.58 57.78 -5.51
CA HIS A 96 -23.11 56.57 -6.15
C HIS A 96 -23.08 55.43 -5.15
N PRO A 97 -24.21 54.71 -4.94
CA PRO A 97 -24.17 53.47 -4.18
C PRO A 97 -23.15 52.54 -4.84
N PRO A 98 -22.32 51.83 -4.07
CA PRO A 98 -21.29 50.97 -4.62
C PRO A 98 -21.96 50.01 -5.58
N ARG A 99 -21.69 50.16 -6.88
CA ARG A 99 -22.06 49.15 -7.87
C ARG A 99 -21.40 47.88 -7.36
N THR A 100 -22.22 46.95 -6.89
CA THR A 100 -21.76 45.62 -6.52
C THR A 100 -20.92 45.12 -7.69
N PRO A 101 -19.66 44.70 -7.45
CA PRO A 101 -18.87 44.13 -8.50
C PRO A 101 -19.70 43.00 -9.08
N ARG A 102 -20.03 43.12 -10.37
CA ARG A 102 -20.68 42.09 -11.16
C ARG A 102 -19.85 40.85 -10.93
N THR A 103 -20.34 39.91 -10.12
CA THR A 103 -19.67 38.64 -9.86
C THR A 103 -19.64 37.91 -11.18
N SER A 104 -18.59 38.15 -11.96
CA SER A 104 -18.22 37.25 -13.03
C SER A 104 -18.07 35.90 -12.36
N LEU A 105 -18.98 34.98 -12.71
CA LEU A 105 -18.80 33.54 -12.66
C LEU A 105 -17.54 33.20 -13.48
N MET A 106 -16.38 33.62 -13.00
CA MET A 106 -15.15 32.90 -13.27
C MET A 106 -15.20 31.76 -12.28
N SER A 107 -15.47 30.58 -12.82
CA SER A 107 -15.16 29.31 -12.20
C SER A 107 -13.79 29.42 -11.54
N ASN A 108 -13.80 29.55 -10.21
CA ASN A 108 -12.62 29.34 -9.38
C ASN A 108 -12.24 27.87 -9.54
N GLY A 109 -11.52 27.56 -10.62
CA GLY A 109 -10.54 26.50 -10.63
C GLY A 109 -9.47 26.92 -9.63
N SER A 110 -9.76 26.71 -8.35
CA SER A 110 -8.75 26.78 -7.31
C SER A 110 -7.68 25.78 -7.72
N HIS A 111 -6.54 26.31 -8.19
CA HIS A 111 -5.28 25.60 -8.18
C HIS A 111 -4.93 25.35 -6.72
N VAL A 112 -5.63 24.39 -6.11
CA VAL A 112 -5.04 23.55 -5.08
C VAL A 112 -3.74 23.05 -5.71
N PHE A 113 -2.65 23.15 -4.96
CA PHE A 113 -1.39 22.51 -5.29
C PHE A 113 -1.63 21.00 -5.36
N GLY A 114 -2.23 20.54 -6.46
CA GLY A 114 -2.32 19.14 -6.83
C GLY A 114 -0.93 18.75 -7.27
N THR A 115 -0.31 17.88 -6.49
CA THR A 115 0.89 17.11 -6.84
C THR A 115 0.63 16.12 -7.99
N ASP A 116 -0.28 16.45 -8.92
CA ASP A 116 -0.81 15.60 -9.98
C ASP A 116 0.04 15.58 -11.26
N VAL A 117 1.22 16.22 -11.26
CA VAL A 117 1.95 16.39 -12.52
C VAL A 117 2.68 15.11 -12.95
N TYR A 118 2.93 14.15 -12.05
CA TYR A 118 3.81 13.02 -12.40
C TYR A 118 3.50 11.71 -11.69
N ASP A 119 2.22 11.35 -11.60
CA ASP A 119 1.83 10.00 -11.20
C ASP A 119 1.52 9.15 -12.44
N THR A 120 1.95 7.88 -12.40
CA THR A 120 2.02 7.03 -13.59
C THR A 120 0.63 6.83 -14.19
N LYS A 121 0.48 7.19 -15.46
CA LYS A 121 -0.77 7.40 -16.20
C LYS A 121 -1.76 6.22 -16.21
N GLU A 122 -1.36 5.01 -15.82
CA GLU A 122 -2.21 3.82 -15.88
C GLU A 122 -2.78 3.36 -14.52
N ASP A 123 -2.11 3.67 -13.40
CA ASP A 123 -2.55 3.23 -12.07
C ASP A 123 -3.05 4.39 -11.18
N ALA A 124 -2.51 5.61 -11.32
CA ALA A 124 -2.94 6.76 -10.51
C ALA A 124 -3.92 7.70 -11.22
N GLN A 125 -3.65 8.07 -12.49
CA GLN A 125 -4.63 8.78 -13.34
C GLN A 125 -5.88 7.91 -13.58
N VAL A 126 -5.65 6.59 -13.58
CA VAL A 126 -6.56 5.46 -13.34
C VAL A 126 -7.60 5.64 -12.23
N THR A 127 -7.08 6.01 -11.07
CA THR A 127 -7.81 5.94 -9.81
C THR A 127 -8.51 7.26 -9.51
N HIS A 128 -7.88 8.40 -9.77
CA HIS A 128 -8.45 9.70 -9.45
C HIS A 128 -9.35 10.28 -10.57
N THR A 129 -8.99 10.08 -11.85
CA THR A 129 -9.77 10.62 -12.98
C THR A 129 -10.98 9.74 -13.31
N PHE A 130 -10.84 8.42 -13.19
CA PHE A 130 -11.93 7.49 -13.53
C PHE A 130 -13.00 7.40 -12.44
N GLU A 131 -12.67 7.65 -11.16
CA GLU A 131 -13.67 7.79 -10.10
C GLU A 131 -14.51 9.06 -10.28
N ILE A 132 -13.95 10.14 -10.85
CA ILE A 132 -14.68 11.37 -11.14
C ILE A 132 -15.51 11.25 -12.43
N GLU A 133 -14.93 10.72 -13.53
CA GLU A 133 -15.63 10.59 -14.82
C GLU A 133 -16.61 9.43 -14.90
N ALA A 134 -16.51 8.39 -14.05
CA ALA A 134 -17.52 7.33 -14.01
C ALA A 134 -18.82 7.74 -13.34
N ASP A 135 -18.78 8.62 -12.34
CA ASP A 135 -19.97 9.01 -11.58
C ASP A 135 -20.79 10.11 -12.27
N GLU A 136 -20.20 10.94 -13.13
CA GLU A 136 -20.98 11.98 -13.85
C GLU A 136 -21.99 11.37 -14.86
N SER A 137 -21.70 10.19 -15.41
CA SER A 137 -22.58 9.50 -16.38
C SER A 137 -23.72 8.68 -15.77
N GLU A 138 -23.70 8.37 -14.46
CA GLU A 138 -24.70 7.48 -13.83
C GLU A 138 -26.03 8.21 -13.49
N SER A 139 -26.15 9.53 -13.71
CA SER A 139 -27.14 10.35 -12.97
C SER A 139 -28.44 10.76 -13.68
N GLU A 140 -28.63 10.48 -14.98
CA GLU A 140 -29.91 10.75 -15.67
C GLU A 140 -30.73 9.50 -16.02
N ASP A 141 -30.15 8.31 -15.94
CA ASP A 141 -30.77 7.06 -16.40
C ASP A 141 -30.67 5.92 -15.36
N GLY A 142 -31.05 6.18 -14.09
CA GLY A 142 -30.98 5.20 -13.01
C GLY A 142 -31.65 3.85 -13.36
N GLU A 143 -32.77 3.88 -14.08
CA GLU A 143 -33.45 2.67 -14.57
C GLU A 143 -32.65 1.92 -15.65
N LYS A 144 -31.96 2.64 -16.55
CA LYS A 144 -31.11 1.98 -17.56
C LYS A 144 -29.83 1.46 -16.94
N ALA A 145 -29.29 2.12 -15.91
CA ALA A 145 -28.12 1.67 -15.18
C ALA A 145 -28.37 0.33 -14.48
N ASP A 146 -29.54 0.14 -13.87
CA ASP A 146 -29.91 -1.15 -13.25
C ASP A 146 -30.11 -2.26 -14.29
N GLY A 147 -30.69 -1.93 -15.45
CA GLY A 147 -30.77 -2.84 -16.59
C GLY A 147 -29.39 -3.27 -17.12
N ALA A 148 -28.44 -2.33 -17.21
CA ALA A 148 -27.06 -2.62 -17.61
C ALA A 148 -26.33 -3.46 -16.55
N ARG A 149 -26.54 -3.19 -15.25
CA ARG A 149 -25.98 -3.98 -14.13
C ARG A 149 -26.40 -5.44 -14.18
N ALA A 150 -27.65 -5.72 -14.55
CA ALA A 150 -28.16 -7.08 -14.69
C ALA A 150 -27.55 -7.84 -15.89
N ARG A 151 -27.06 -7.12 -16.91
CA ARG A 151 -26.47 -7.72 -18.12
C ARG A 151 -25.01 -8.11 -17.94
N VAL A 152 -24.26 -7.41 -17.09
CA VAL A 152 -22.84 -7.70 -16.84
C VAL A 152 -22.69 -8.97 -16.02
N ARG A 153 -22.25 -10.06 -16.67
CA ARG A 153 -22.01 -11.33 -15.99
C ARG A 153 -20.72 -11.29 -15.18
N ARG A 154 -20.68 -12.01 -14.05
CA ARG A 154 -19.51 -12.02 -13.16
C ARG A 154 -18.29 -12.62 -13.85
N GLU A 155 -18.52 -13.59 -14.74
CA GLU A 155 -17.50 -14.28 -15.52
C GLU A 155 -16.81 -13.33 -16.50
N ASP A 156 -17.54 -12.36 -17.06
CA ASP A 156 -16.99 -11.36 -17.98
C ASP A 156 -16.07 -10.39 -17.23
N VAL A 157 -16.46 -9.97 -16.02
CA VAL A 157 -15.61 -9.14 -15.15
C VAL A 157 -14.32 -9.89 -14.80
N TRP A 158 -14.40 -11.17 -14.43
CA TRP A 158 -13.20 -11.98 -14.14
C TRP A 158 -12.34 -12.21 -15.37
N ARG A 159 -12.94 -12.40 -16.55
CA ARG A 159 -12.23 -12.52 -17.82
C ARG A 159 -11.45 -11.24 -18.12
N GLU A 160 -12.06 -10.06 -17.99
CA GLU A 160 -11.38 -8.78 -18.18
C GLU A 160 -10.29 -8.54 -17.14
N LEU A 161 -10.55 -8.87 -15.88
CA LEU A 161 -9.57 -8.75 -14.81
C LEU A 161 -8.32 -9.58 -15.11
N LEU A 162 -8.48 -10.84 -15.54
CA LEU A 162 -7.36 -11.75 -15.85
C LEU A 162 -6.62 -11.41 -17.16
N LYS A 163 -7.21 -10.61 -18.05
CA LYS A 163 -6.50 -10.11 -19.24
C LYS A 163 -5.41 -9.11 -18.86
N SER A 164 -5.62 -8.29 -17.82
CA SER A 164 -4.63 -7.33 -17.35
C SER A 164 -3.50 -7.99 -16.54
N ALA A 165 -2.28 -7.45 -16.62
CA ALA A 165 -1.16 -7.94 -15.80
C ALA A 165 -1.40 -7.70 -14.30
N ASN A 166 -1.95 -6.53 -13.95
CA ASN A 166 -2.29 -6.16 -12.58
C ASN A 166 -3.38 -7.10 -12.00
N GLY A 167 -4.43 -7.41 -12.77
CA GLY A 167 -5.46 -8.34 -12.33
C GLY A 167 -4.94 -9.77 -12.14
N ARG A 168 -4.00 -10.24 -12.98
CA ARG A 168 -3.29 -11.50 -12.72
C ARG A 168 -2.47 -11.47 -11.44
N ASP A 169 -1.73 -10.39 -11.17
CA ASP A 169 -0.99 -10.19 -9.91
C ASP A 169 -1.93 -10.31 -8.69
N LYS A 170 -3.07 -9.59 -8.70
CA LYS A 170 -4.05 -9.62 -7.61
C LYS A 170 -4.71 -10.99 -7.47
N ALA A 171 -5.05 -11.65 -8.58
CA ALA A 171 -5.62 -12.99 -8.57
C ALA A 171 -4.63 -14.02 -7.96
N PHE A 172 -3.35 -13.96 -8.34
CA PHE A 172 -2.32 -14.81 -7.74
C PHE A 172 -2.08 -14.49 -6.27
N LYS A 173 -2.11 -13.20 -5.87
CA LYS A 173 -2.04 -12.81 -4.45
C LYS A 173 -3.21 -13.42 -3.67
N LEU A 174 -4.43 -13.34 -4.20
CA LEU A 174 -5.63 -13.91 -3.57
C LEU A 174 -5.54 -15.43 -3.41
N LEU A 175 -5.13 -16.16 -4.46
CA LEU A 175 -4.90 -17.60 -4.41
C LEU A 175 -3.80 -18.00 -3.43
N GLN A 176 -2.69 -17.25 -3.41
CA GLN A 176 -1.57 -17.48 -2.51
C GLN A 176 -2.01 -17.38 -1.05
N TYR A 177 -2.74 -16.32 -0.69
CA TYR A 177 -3.16 -16.10 0.69
C TYR A 177 -4.36 -16.95 1.11
N SER A 178 -5.23 -17.35 0.18
CA SER A 178 -6.30 -18.32 0.48
C SER A 178 -5.71 -19.70 0.80
N MET A 179 -4.68 -20.14 0.07
CA MET A 179 -3.96 -21.38 0.38
C MET A 179 -3.20 -21.30 1.71
N LYS A 180 -2.55 -20.17 2.03
CA LYS A 180 -1.93 -19.95 3.35
C LYS A 180 -2.97 -20.00 4.47
N MET A 181 -4.14 -19.40 4.27
CA MET A 181 -5.22 -19.40 5.26
C MET A 181 -5.77 -20.80 5.47
N TYR A 182 -5.93 -21.58 4.39
CA TYR A 182 -6.29 -22.99 4.48
C TYR A 182 -5.27 -23.79 5.30
N LEU A 183 -3.96 -23.64 5.02
CA LEU A 183 -2.91 -24.31 5.79
C LEU A 183 -2.91 -23.90 7.27
N LEU A 184 -3.15 -22.62 7.56
CA LEU A 184 -3.26 -22.11 8.92
C LEU A 184 -4.44 -22.75 9.65
N PHE A 185 -5.63 -22.78 9.02
CA PHE A 185 -6.81 -23.41 9.59
C PHE A 185 -6.60 -24.92 9.79
N HIS A 186 -6.02 -25.59 8.79
CA HIS A 186 -5.68 -27.00 8.88
C HIS A 186 -4.71 -27.29 10.05
N LEU A 187 -3.68 -26.47 10.22
CA LEU A 187 -2.77 -26.59 11.37
C LEU A 187 -3.48 -26.30 12.70
N ALA A 188 -4.33 -25.28 12.76
CA ALA A 188 -5.09 -24.93 13.96
C ALA A 188 -6.05 -26.06 14.37
N VAL A 189 -6.80 -26.61 13.42
CA VAL A 189 -7.73 -27.73 13.64
C VAL A 189 -6.96 -28.97 14.10
N THR A 190 -5.87 -29.33 13.40
CA THR A 190 -5.07 -30.52 13.76
C THR A 190 -4.30 -30.36 15.08
N ALA A 191 -4.08 -29.14 15.55
CA ALA A 191 -3.48 -28.87 16.86
C ALA A 191 -4.47 -28.97 18.02
N THR A 192 -5.79 -28.99 17.76
CA THR A 192 -6.80 -29.07 18.83
C THR A 192 -6.76 -30.43 19.55
N PRO A 193 -7.06 -30.48 20.87
CA PRO A 193 -7.00 -31.70 21.67
C PRO A 193 -7.65 -32.96 21.07
N PRO A 194 -8.85 -32.91 20.46
CA PRO A 194 -9.48 -34.12 19.92
C PRO A 194 -8.72 -34.74 18.75
N PHE A 195 -7.90 -33.96 18.04
CA PHE A 195 -7.13 -34.43 16.87
C PHE A 195 -5.64 -34.64 17.16
N ARG A 196 -5.15 -34.24 18.35
CA ARG A 196 -3.72 -34.21 18.70
C ARG A 196 -3.04 -35.59 18.76
N GLY A 197 -3.80 -36.68 18.83
CA GLY A 197 -3.28 -38.06 18.89
C GLY A 197 -3.58 -38.93 17.67
N SER A 198 -4.32 -38.42 16.68
CA SER A 198 -4.67 -39.22 15.50
C SER A 198 -3.44 -39.38 14.60
N LYS A 199 -3.16 -40.61 14.17
CA LYS A 199 -2.09 -40.88 13.18
C LYS A 199 -2.45 -40.15 11.89
N ARG A 200 -1.68 -39.11 11.55
CA ARG A 200 -1.91 -38.33 10.34
C ARG A 200 -1.76 -39.22 9.11
N PRO A 201 -2.72 -39.21 8.19
CA PRO A 201 -2.61 -40.01 6.98
C PRO A 201 -1.48 -39.46 6.10
N ALA A 202 -0.75 -40.34 5.41
CA ALA A 202 0.42 -39.95 4.61
C ALA A 202 0.09 -38.96 3.48
N TRP A 203 -1.15 -38.95 2.98
CA TRP A 203 -1.60 -38.01 1.95
C TRP A 203 -1.66 -36.57 2.46
N GLU A 204 -1.87 -36.34 3.77
CA GLU A 204 -1.92 -34.99 4.36
C GLU A 204 -0.56 -34.30 4.29
N ALA A 205 0.52 -35.04 4.60
CA ALA A 205 1.89 -34.56 4.46
C ALA A 205 2.22 -34.19 3.00
N GLN A 206 1.76 -35.02 2.04
CA GLN A 206 1.95 -34.72 0.63
C GLN A 206 1.14 -33.50 0.17
N LEU A 207 -0.10 -33.34 0.64
CA LEU A 207 -0.93 -32.19 0.31
C LEU A 207 -0.34 -30.88 0.86
N THR A 208 0.08 -30.86 2.12
CA THR A 208 0.71 -29.69 2.75
C THR A 208 2.01 -29.30 2.05
N GLN A 209 2.83 -30.28 1.64
CA GLN A 209 4.02 -30.05 0.84
C GLN A 209 3.70 -29.43 -0.54
N ARG A 210 2.70 -29.98 -1.25
CA ARG A 210 2.27 -29.48 -2.56
C ARG A 210 1.71 -28.06 -2.48
N LEU A 211 0.86 -27.78 -1.49
CA LEU A 211 0.32 -26.43 -1.27
C LEU A 211 1.41 -25.43 -0.91
N THR A 212 2.38 -25.82 -0.08
CA THR A 212 3.52 -24.96 0.27
C THR A 212 4.36 -24.63 -0.97
N SER A 213 4.62 -25.63 -1.82
CA SER A 213 5.30 -25.45 -3.10
C SER A 213 4.51 -24.53 -4.04
N ALA A 214 3.19 -24.73 -4.16
CA ALA A 214 2.31 -23.89 -4.97
C ALA A 214 2.28 -22.43 -4.49
N ILE A 215 2.23 -22.20 -3.17
CA ILE A 215 2.29 -20.86 -2.56
C ILE A 215 3.61 -20.16 -2.93
N ALA A 216 4.74 -20.88 -2.88
CA ALA A 216 6.04 -20.35 -3.29
C ALA A 216 6.07 -20.04 -4.80
N GLY A 217 5.52 -20.94 -5.62
CA GLY A 217 5.36 -20.77 -7.06
C GLY A 217 4.55 -19.52 -7.41
N PHE A 218 3.35 -19.35 -6.83
CA PHE A 218 2.54 -18.15 -7.04
C PHE A 218 3.26 -16.88 -6.63
N SER A 219 3.97 -16.89 -5.49
CA SER A 219 4.76 -15.74 -5.06
C SER A 219 5.87 -15.38 -6.04
N LEU A 220 6.52 -16.38 -6.65
CA LEU A 220 7.58 -16.17 -7.64
C LEU A 220 6.99 -15.67 -8.96
N THR A 221 5.97 -16.33 -9.49
CA THR A 221 5.26 -15.90 -10.70
C THR A 221 4.77 -14.47 -10.57
N ARG A 222 4.22 -14.12 -9.41
CA ARG A 222 3.78 -12.76 -9.10
C ARG A 222 4.93 -11.77 -9.25
N LYS A 223 6.07 -12.02 -8.60
CA LYS A 223 7.28 -11.20 -8.71
C LYS A 223 7.78 -11.08 -10.15
N CYS A 224 7.70 -12.15 -10.94
CA CYS A 224 8.08 -12.11 -12.34
C CYS A 224 7.14 -11.24 -13.20
N LEU A 225 5.84 -11.17 -12.87
CA LEU A 225 4.87 -10.33 -13.59
C LEU A 225 5.08 -8.82 -13.36
N ILE A 226 5.70 -8.44 -12.24
CA ILE A 226 6.00 -7.05 -11.86
C ILE A 226 7.50 -6.71 -12.03
N LEU A 227 8.26 -7.51 -12.77
CA LEU A 227 9.64 -7.16 -13.10
C LEU A 227 9.67 -5.85 -13.91
N PHE A 228 10.71 -5.06 -13.70
CA PHE A 228 10.91 -3.76 -14.36
C PHE A 228 9.87 -2.69 -13.97
N ASN A 229 9.21 -2.84 -12.81
CA ASN A 229 8.29 -1.83 -12.29
C ASN A 229 8.99 -0.51 -11.86
N TRP A 230 10.32 -0.43 -11.95
CA TRP A 230 11.08 0.82 -11.79
C TRP A 230 11.17 1.64 -13.09
N LEU A 231 10.79 1.09 -14.24
CA LEU A 231 10.79 1.83 -15.51
C LEU A 231 9.83 3.01 -15.50
N PRO A 232 8.58 2.90 -15.00
CA PRO A 232 7.67 4.05 -14.97
C PRO A 232 8.15 5.26 -14.14
N PRO A 233 8.66 5.11 -12.89
CA PRO A 233 9.22 6.27 -12.19
C PRO A 233 10.47 6.80 -12.87
N LEU A 234 11.26 5.96 -13.55
CA LEU A 234 12.38 6.45 -14.37
C LEU A 234 11.90 7.31 -15.54
N THR A 235 10.90 6.86 -16.30
CA THR A 235 10.37 7.63 -17.44
C THR A 235 9.75 8.94 -16.97
N SER A 236 9.12 8.95 -15.81
CA SER A 236 8.61 10.17 -15.16
C SER A 236 9.72 11.17 -14.85
N ILE A 237 10.82 10.73 -14.23
CA ILE A 237 12.00 11.58 -13.94
C ILE A 237 12.65 12.10 -15.24
N LEU A 238 12.72 11.26 -16.27
CA LEU A 238 13.28 11.66 -17.58
C LEU A 238 12.36 12.63 -18.32
N ALA A 239 11.03 12.51 -18.20
CA ALA A 239 10.07 13.44 -18.77
C ALA A 239 10.18 14.82 -18.10
N GLN A 240 10.33 14.87 -16.78
CA GLN A 240 10.62 16.11 -16.03
C GLN A 240 11.91 16.78 -16.50
N HIS A 241 12.96 15.99 -16.76
CA HIS A 241 14.22 16.52 -17.31
C HIS A 241 14.03 17.22 -18.66
N GLN A 242 13.10 16.73 -19.50
CA GLN A 242 12.84 17.29 -20.82
C GLN A 242 12.00 18.59 -20.76
N SER A 243 11.05 18.70 -19.83
CA SER A 243 10.17 19.87 -19.72
C SER A 243 10.89 21.11 -19.18
N ASP A 244 11.83 20.96 -18.25
CA ASP A 244 12.53 22.08 -17.62
C ASP A 244 13.46 22.87 -18.57
N SER A 245 13.73 22.33 -19.76
CA SER A 245 14.62 22.94 -20.73
C SER A 245 14.01 24.14 -21.46
N TYR A 246 12.69 24.38 -21.37
CA TYR A 246 12.00 25.39 -22.19
C TYR A 246 11.76 26.75 -21.53
N VAL A 247 11.92 26.87 -20.20
CA VAL A 247 11.51 28.10 -19.48
C VAL A 247 12.64 29.13 -19.31
N THR A 248 13.89 28.79 -19.61
CA THR A 248 15.01 29.76 -19.52
C THR A 248 15.52 30.14 -20.90
N GLY A 249 15.08 31.31 -21.37
CA GLY A 249 15.41 31.86 -22.68
C GLY A 249 16.91 31.94 -22.97
N SER A 250 17.24 31.49 -24.18
CA SER A 250 18.35 31.92 -25.05
C SER A 250 19.81 31.70 -24.68
N ASN A 251 20.19 31.19 -23.51
CA ASN A 251 21.59 30.84 -23.29
C ASN A 251 21.83 29.35 -23.60
N LYS A 252 22.63 29.08 -24.65
CA LYS A 252 23.14 27.76 -25.09
C LYS A 252 24.03 27.08 -24.01
N GLY A 253 23.53 26.99 -22.78
CA GLY A 253 24.29 26.63 -21.59
C GLY A 253 23.98 25.21 -21.13
N LYS A 254 24.97 24.33 -21.29
CA LYS A 254 25.28 23.13 -20.48
C LYS A 254 24.06 22.33 -19.98
N GLN A 255 23.82 21.18 -20.61
CA GLN A 255 22.87 20.18 -20.12
C GLN A 255 23.12 19.92 -18.63
N LYS A 256 22.09 20.09 -17.79
CA LYS A 256 22.16 19.76 -16.37
C LYS A 256 22.49 18.26 -16.24
N PRO A 257 23.37 17.85 -15.32
CA PRO A 257 23.67 16.43 -15.14
C PRO A 257 22.42 15.70 -14.65
N LEU A 258 22.18 14.47 -15.11
CA LEU A 258 21.02 13.66 -14.70
C LEU A 258 20.87 13.54 -13.18
N LEU A 259 22.00 13.49 -12.46
CA LEU A 259 22.02 13.44 -10.99
C LEU A 259 21.31 14.63 -10.35
N HIS A 260 21.37 15.81 -10.97
CA HIS A 260 20.64 16.98 -10.49
C HIS A 260 19.13 16.73 -10.56
N THR A 261 18.63 16.19 -11.67
CA THR A 261 17.21 15.86 -11.80
C THR A 261 16.79 14.77 -10.82
N PHE A 262 17.61 13.74 -10.60
CA PHE A 262 17.32 12.73 -9.57
C PHE A 262 17.25 13.34 -8.16
N LEU A 263 18.10 14.31 -7.81
CA LEU A 263 18.05 14.97 -6.50
C LEU A 263 16.84 15.89 -6.31
N HIS A 264 16.28 16.39 -7.42
CA HIS A 264 15.10 17.27 -7.41
C HIS A 264 13.79 16.55 -7.70
N ALA A 265 13.83 15.25 -8.01
CA ALA A 265 12.62 14.47 -8.22
C ALA A 265 11.80 14.38 -6.92
N PRO A 266 10.46 14.32 -7.01
CA PRO A 266 9.61 14.17 -5.84
C PRO A 266 10.02 12.95 -5.01
N PRO A 267 10.13 13.07 -3.67
CA PRO A 267 10.56 11.96 -2.81
C PRO A 267 9.77 10.64 -3.00
N PRO A 268 8.44 10.64 -3.22
CA PRO A 268 7.69 9.41 -3.47
C PRO A 268 8.17 8.66 -4.74
N VAL A 269 8.43 9.39 -5.83
CA VAL A 269 8.88 8.81 -7.10
C VAL A 269 10.26 8.16 -6.96
N LEU A 270 11.16 8.81 -6.22
CA LEU A 270 12.49 8.24 -5.92
C LEU A 270 12.38 6.98 -5.07
N LEU A 271 11.48 6.98 -4.08
CA LEU A 271 11.25 5.84 -3.23
C LEU A 271 10.72 4.63 -4.01
N GLU A 272 9.78 4.85 -4.93
CA GLU A 272 9.25 3.81 -5.83
C GLU A 272 10.31 3.29 -6.78
N PHE A 273 11.12 4.17 -7.36
CA PHE A 273 12.23 3.79 -8.22
C PHE A 273 13.23 2.87 -7.51
N VAL A 274 13.68 3.27 -6.31
CA VAL A 274 14.61 2.47 -5.50
C VAL A 274 13.97 1.15 -5.07
N ASN A 275 12.68 1.17 -4.69
CA ASN A 275 11.94 -0.03 -4.33
C ASN A 275 11.87 -1.03 -5.50
N GLY A 276 11.51 -0.57 -6.70
CA GLY A 276 11.42 -1.40 -7.89
C GLY A 276 12.76 -2.02 -8.29
N LEU A 277 13.84 -1.24 -8.24
CA LEU A 277 15.20 -1.75 -8.48
C LEU A 277 15.60 -2.81 -7.44
N ALA A 278 15.30 -2.57 -6.17
CA ALA A 278 15.61 -3.50 -5.10
C ALA A 278 14.79 -4.81 -5.20
N ASP A 279 13.51 -4.74 -5.56
CA ASP A 279 12.67 -5.94 -5.72
C ASP A 279 13.07 -6.77 -6.96
N ASP A 280 13.43 -6.12 -8.07
CA ASP A 280 13.98 -6.79 -9.26
C ASP A 280 15.29 -7.51 -8.92
N ALA A 281 16.23 -6.85 -8.24
CA ALA A 281 17.49 -7.46 -7.81
C ALA A 281 17.26 -8.65 -6.85
N ALA A 282 16.29 -8.52 -5.93
CA ALA A 282 15.90 -9.62 -5.06
C ALA A 282 15.29 -10.80 -5.85
N THR A 283 14.50 -10.50 -6.89
CA THR A 283 13.85 -11.50 -7.75
C THR A 283 14.87 -12.21 -8.65
N PHE A 284 15.80 -11.48 -9.26
CA PHE A 284 16.91 -12.06 -10.02
C PHE A 284 17.80 -12.96 -9.18
N SER A 285 17.98 -12.66 -7.88
CA SER A 285 18.68 -13.58 -6.98
C SER A 285 17.90 -14.87 -6.73
N LYS A 286 16.56 -14.81 -6.61
CA LYS A 286 15.72 -16.01 -6.48
C LYS A 286 15.71 -16.86 -7.76
N LEU A 287 15.88 -16.24 -8.92
CA LEU A 287 16.05 -16.92 -10.20
C LEU A 287 17.46 -17.50 -10.40
N GLY A 288 18.41 -17.20 -9.51
CA GLY A 288 19.80 -17.66 -9.61
C GLY A 288 20.71 -16.82 -10.51
N LEU A 289 20.24 -15.66 -10.99
CA LEU A 289 21.02 -14.74 -11.82
C LEU A 289 21.96 -13.86 -10.98
N LEU A 290 21.59 -13.55 -9.73
CA LEU A 290 22.40 -12.77 -8.79
C LEU A 290 22.76 -13.58 -7.54
N GLY A 291 23.92 -13.30 -6.96
CA GLY A 291 24.40 -13.99 -5.76
C GLY A 291 23.44 -13.89 -4.57
N LYS A 292 23.33 -14.95 -3.77
CA LYS A 292 22.40 -15.01 -2.62
C LYS A 292 22.58 -13.85 -1.63
N ARG A 293 23.83 -13.44 -1.38
CA ARG A 293 24.16 -12.33 -0.46
C ARG A 293 23.65 -10.98 -0.97
N THR A 294 23.77 -10.70 -2.27
CA THR A 294 23.28 -9.44 -2.85
C THR A 294 21.76 -9.44 -2.89
N GLY A 295 21.13 -10.57 -3.23
CA GLY A 295 19.68 -10.74 -3.16
C GLY A 295 19.09 -10.54 -1.77
N GLU A 296 19.72 -11.09 -0.72
CA GLU A 296 19.28 -10.90 0.67
C GLU A 296 19.42 -9.44 1.15
N ARG A 297 20.43 -8.70 0.67
CA ARG A 297 20.57 -7.28 0.97
C ARG A 297 19.53 -6.46 0.22
N ALA A 298 19.33 -6.73 -1.06
CA ALA A 298 18.32 -6.09 -1.89
C ALA A 298 16.90 -6.34 -1.36
N GLY A 299 16.59 -7.57 -0.94
CA GLY A 299 15.31 -7.91 -0.33
C GLY A 299 15.03 -7.11 0.94
N ARG A 300 16.03 -6.94 1.82
CA ARG A 300 15.88 -6.10 3.01
C ARG A 300 15.66 -4.62 2.65
N LEU A 301 16.35 -4.12 1.63
CA LEU A 301 16.16 -2.75 1.16
C LEU A 301 14.75 -2.56 0.59
N ALA A 302 14.26 -3.51 -0.21
CA ALA A 302 12.91 -3.51 -0.75
C ALA A 302 11.86 -3.52 0.38
N ASP A 303 12.03 -4.34 1.42
CA ASP A 303 11.12 -4.38 2.57
C ASP A 303 11.05 -3.00 3.28
N TRP A 304 12.19 -2.32 3.46
CA TRP A 304 12.24 -0.97 4.04
C TRP A 304 11.60 0.08 3.13
N CYS A 305 11.85 0.03 1.82
CA CYS A 305 11.25 0.97 0.87
C CYS A 305 9.74 0.77 0.77
N TRP A 306 9.28 -0.49 0.74
CA TRP A 306 7.86 -0.82 0.77
C TRP A 306 7.18 -0.33 2.05
N PHE A 307 7.82 -0.48 3.21
CA PHE A 307 7.32 0.07 4.48
C PHE A 307 7.18 1.59 4.43
N ALA A 308 8.22 2.30 3.98
CA ALA A 308 8.18 3.76 3.87
C ALA A 308 7.12 4.23 2.87
N SER A 309 6.99 3.58 1.71
CA SER A 309 5.98 3.90 0.70
C SER A 309 4.57 3.69 1.25
N THR A 310 4.35 2.60 1.99
CA THR A 310 3.06 2.34 2.63
C THR A 310 2.69 3.42 3.66
N LEU A 311 3.67 3.96 4.40
CA LEU A 311 3.45 5.06 5.34
C LEU A 311 3.10 6.37 4.63
N VAL A 312 3.83 6.71 3.56
CA VAL A 312 3.56 7.92 2.75
C VAL A 312 2.14 7.85 2.19
N ASN A 313 1.78 6.74 1.56
CA ASN A 313 0.44 6.54 0.98
C ASN A 313 -0.67 6.58 2.05
N LEU A 314 -0.38 6.16 3.28
CA LEU A 314 -1.35 6.23 4.38
C LEU A 314 -1.58 7.67 4.85
N VAL A 315 -0.51 8.49 4.88
CA VAL A 315 -0.60 9.92 5.21
C VAL A 315 -1.33 10.67 4.11
N GLU A 316 -0.97 10.46 2.85
CA GLU A 316 -1.63 11.04 1.69
C GLU A 316 -3.12 10.72 1.68
N ASN A 317 -3.48 9.45 1.83
CA ASN A 317 -4.88 9.05 1.90
C ASN A 317 -5.64 9.63 3.10
N SER A 318 -4.93 9.94 4.21
CA SER A 318 -5.53 10.63 5.35
C SER A 318 -5.81 12.10 5.05
N VAL A 319 -4.94 12.76 4.27
CA VAL A 319 -5.13 14.13 3.80
C VAL A 319 -6.27 14.20 2.79
N GLU A 320 -6.30 13.31 1.78
CA GLU A 320 -7.40 13.20 0.81
C GLU A 320 -8.75 13.06 1.52
N ARG A 321 -8.82 12.16 2.50
CA ARG A 321 -10.05 11.96 3.29
C ARG A 321 -10.50 13.23 3.99
N SER A 322 -9.57 13.98 4.57
CA SER A 322 -9.91 15.21 5.29
C SER A 322 -10.53 16.26 4.37
N VAL A 323 -10.04 16.36 3.12
CA VAL A 323 -10.61 17.25 2.11
C VAL A 323 -12.01 16.80 1.70
N ILE A 324 -12.23 15.50 1.49
CA ILE A 324 -13.56 14.98 1.12
C ILE A 324 -14.58 15.18 2.24
N LEU A 325 -14.19 14.97 3.50
CA LEU A 325 -15.07 15.21 4.65
C LEU A 325 -15.48 16.68 4.75
N ASP A 326 -14.55 17.61 4.52
CA ASP A 326 -14.87 19.04 4.50
C ASP A 326 -15.87 19.38 3.37
N LEU A 327 -15.65 18.84 2.16
CA LEU A 327 -16.59 18.99 1.05
C LEU A 327 -17.99 18.41 1.36
N GLN A 328 -18.06 17.23 2.01
CA GLN A 328 -19.34 16.65 2.44
C GLN A 328 -20.06 17.58 3.41
N HIS A 329 -19.35 18.10 4.42
CA HIS A 329 -19.93 19.02 5.40
C HIS A 329 -20.40 20.32 4.74
N GLN A 330 -19.69 20.83 3.73
CA GLN A 330 -20.12 22.01 2.97
C GLN A 330 -21.41 21.74 2.18
N VAL A 331 -21.54 20.58 1.52
CA VAL A 331 -22.75 20.19 0.79
C VAL A 331 -23.93 19.96 1.74
N GLU A 332 -23.70 19.25 2.85
CA GLU A 332 -24.72 19.02 3.88
C GLU A 332 -25.17 20.33 4.53
N GLY A 333 -24.24 21.26 4.77
CA GLY A 333 -24.55 22.60 5.25
C GLY A 333 -25.42 23.40 4.28
N ARG A 334 -25.14 23.31 2.97
CA ARG A 334 -25.98 23.91 1.92
C ARG A 334 -27.39 23.31 1.93
N LEU A 335 -27.51 21.99 1.89
CA LEU A 335 -28.78 21.28 1.95
C LEU A 335 -29.58 21.60 3.22
N TYR A 336 -28.91 21.64 4.38
CA TYR A 336 -29.53 21.99 5.65
C TYR A 336 -30.01 23.44 5.66
N SER A 337 -29.19 24.38 5.17
CA SER A 337 -29.57 25.79 5.08
C SER A 337 -30.75 26.01 4.14
N GLU A 338 -30.81 25.29 3.02
CA GLU A 338 -31.95 25.30 2.09
C GLU A 338 -33.20 24.77 2.79
N SER A 339 -33.08 23.67 3.54
CA SER A 339 -34.19 23.08 4.30
C SER A 339 -34.71 23.99 5.42
N MET A 340 -33.82 24.71 6.11
CA MET A 340 -34.17 25.59 7.23
C MET A 340 -34.65 26.98 6.79
N SER A 341 -34.19 27.47 5.63
CA SER A 341 -34.67 28.74 5.08
C SER A 341 -36.16 28.75 4.73
N GLY A 342 -36.85 27.62 4.86
CA GLY A 342 -38.29 27.50 4.69
C GLY A 342 -38.72 27.94 3.30
N ALA A 343 -37.90 27.63 2.29
CA ALA A 343 -38.00 28.19 0.95
C ALA A 343 -39.44 28.08 0.41
N THR A 344 -40.07 29.24 0.38
CA THR A 344 -41.45 29.49 0.01
C THR A 344 -41.66 29.19 -1.48
N THR A 345 -42.22 28.03 -1.84
CA THR A 345 -42.84 27.66 -3.15
C THR A 345 -42.09 27.98 -4.47
N LYS A 346 -40.89 28.55 -4.43
CA LYS A 346 -40.03 29.01 -5.55
C LYS A 346 -38.58 28.55 -5.40
N SER A 347 -38.26 27.68 -4.43
CA SER A 347 -36.95 27.02 -4.40
C SER A 347 -36.73 26.27 -5.69
N ASN A 348 -35.52 26.33 -6.21
CA ASN A 348 -35.16 25.69 -7.47
C ASN A 348 -34.98 24.18 -7.20
N PRO A 349 -35.93 23.30 -7.55
CA PRO A 349 -35.82 21.87 -7.27
C PRO A 349 -34.65 21.20 -8.01
N ALA A 350 -34.06 21.89 -9.01
CA ALA A 350 -32.86 21.42 -9.66
C ALA A 350 -31.62 21.55 -8.76
N GLY A 351 -31.53 22.59 -7.92
CA GLY A 351 -30.38 22.84 -7.03
C GLY A 351 -30.24 21.74 -5.98
N SER A 352 -31.32 21.47 -5.23
CA SER A 352 -31.31 20.42 -4.21
C SER A 352 -31.04 19.02 -4.78
N ARG A 353 -31.48 18.74 -6.01
CA ARG A 353 -31.16 17.49 -6.70
C ARG A 353 -29.67 17.38 -7.06
N LEU A 354 -29.03 18.49 -7.43
CA LEU A 354 -27.60 18.51 -7.71
C LEU A 354 -26.78 18.30 -6.44
N ASP A 355 -27.14 19.00 -5.35
CA ASP A 355 -26.44 18.86 -4.07
C ASP A 355 -26.62 17.45 -3.48
N ALA A 356 -27.81 16.83 -3.61
CA ALA A 356 -28.03 15.44 -3.21
C ALA A 356 -27.18 14.44 -4.02
N LYS A 357 -27.01 14.68 -5.33
CA LYS A 357 -26.14 13.88 -6.19
C LYS A 357 -24.67 14.06 -5.83
N GLU A 358 -24.24 15.30 -5.59
CA GLU A 358 -22.88 15.62 -5.15
C GLU A 358 -22.56 14.93 -3.81
N LEU A 359 -23.49 14.97 -2.86
CA LEU A 359 -23.35 14.28 -1.58
C LEU A 359 -23.20 12.76 -1.76
N ALA A 360 -24.03 12.13 -2.58
CA ALA A 360 -23.94 10.69 -2.85
C ALA A 360 -22.59 10.31 -3.49
N ARG A 361 -22.08 11.14 -4.42
CA ARG A 361 -20.75 10.97 -5.02
C ARG A 361 -19.65 11.06 -3.96
N LEU A 362 -19.67 12.10 -3.13
CA LEU A 362 -18.67 12.28 -2.07
C LEU A 362 -18.70 11.15 -1.05
N GLN A 363 -19.87 10.62 -0.71
CA GLN A 363 -20.02 9.45 0.18
C GLN A 363 -19.40 8.20 -0.43
N ARG A 364 -19.59 7.98 -1.74
CA ARG A 364 -18.96 6.87 -2.48
C ARG A 364 -17.43 7.02 -2.49
N GLN A 365 -16.93 8.22 -2.69
CA GLN A 365 -15.49 8.50 -2.63
C GLN A 365 -14.91 8.25 -1.23
N ASP A 366 -15.55 8.75 -0.16
CA ASP A 366 -15.09 8.46 1.22
C ASP A 366 -15.11 6.95 1.52
N TYR A 367 -16.12 6.21 1.05
CA TYR A 367 -16.13 4.75 1.18
C TYR A 367 -14.89 4.09 0.53
N TRP A 368 -14.52 4.49 -0.69
CA TRP A 368 -13.35 3.93 -1.37
C TRP A 368 -12.03 4.36 -0.74
N ILE A 369 -11.95 5.57 -0.22
CA ILE A 369 -10.81 6.04 0.58
C ILE A 369 -10.68 5.21 1.85
N GLN A 370 -11.77 4.99 2.60
CA GLN A 370 -11.76 4.14 3.79
C GLN A 370 -11.30 2.70 3.47
N MET A 371 -11.78 2.14 2.36
CA MET A 371 -11.37 0.83 1.88
C MET A 371 -9.87 0.78 1.55
N THR A 372 -9.34 1.83 0.91
CA THR A 372 -7.92 1.96 0.57
C THR A 372 -7.06 2.13 1.83
N ARG A 373 -7.50 2.94 2.79
CA ARG A 373 -6.87 3.09 4.11
C ARG A 373 -6.79 1.77 4.86
N LEU A 374 -7.87 1.00 4.89
CA LEU A 374 -7.89 -0.31 5.53
C LEU A 374 -6.90 -1.27 4.84
N LYS A 375 -6.84 -1.25 3.51
CA LYS A 375 -5.88 -2.03 2.74
C LYS A 375 -4.43 -1.63 3.06
N LEU A 376 -4.12 -0.33 3.10
CA LEU A 376 -2.81 0.19 3.47
C LEU A 376 -2.43 -0.16 4.91
N LEU A 377 -3.39 -0.12 5.85
CA LEU A 377 -3.18 -0.55 7.23
C LEU A 377 -2.81 -2.04 7.30
N MET A 378 -3.50 -2.89 6.54
CA MET A 378 -3.17 -4.32 6.47
C MET A 378 -1.80 -4.57 5.83
N ASP A 379 -1.45 -3.84 4.76
CA ASP A 379 -0.12 -3.91 4.16
C ASP A 379 0.96 -3.41 5.14
N LEU A 380 0.69 -2.35 5.91
CA LEU A 380 1.59 -1.81 6.93
C LEU A 380 1.83 -2.83 8.04
N ILE A 381 0.79 -3.47 8.56
CA ILE A 381 0.92 -4.55 9.54
C ILE A 381 1.77 -5.67 8.94
N PHE A 382 1.47 -6.08 7.70
CA PHE A 382 2.18 -7.15 7.03
C PHE A 382 3.70 -6.88 6.93
N VAL A 383 4.08 -5.73 6.40
CA VAL A 383 5.48 -5.37 6.13
C VAL A 383 6.24 -5.01 7.41
N SER A 384 5.57 -4.47 8.43
CA SER A 384 6.16 -4.23 9.75
C SER A 384 6.73 -5.51 10.37
N TYR A 385 6.08 -6.66 10.17
CA TYR A 385 6.59 -7.94 10.67
C TYR A 385 7.90 -8.37 10.02
N ASP A 386 8.12 -8.03 8.75
CA ASP A 386 9.35 -8.34 8.04
C ASP A 386 10.47 -7.36 8.41
N VAL A 387 10.16 -6.06 8.46
CA VAL A 387 11.10 -4.98 8.82
C VAL A 387 11.59 -5.11 10.27
N PHE A 388 10.69 -5.25 11.24
CA PHE A 388 11.04 -5.34 12.67
C PHE A 388 11.39 -6.76 13.12
N ARG A 389 11.34 -7.75 12.22
CA ARG A 389 11.67 -9.17 12.49
C ARG A 389 10.90 -9.76 13.68
N LEU A 390 9.63 -9.37 13.83
CA LEU A 390 8.77 -9.87 14.89
C LEU A 390 8.51 -11.36 14.69
N LYS A 391 8.94 -12.20 15.65
CA LYS A 391 8.79 -13.67 15.56
C LYS A 391 7.42 -14.16 16.04
N ARG A 392 6.78 -13.41 16.95
CA ARG A 392 5.53 -13.82 17.61
C ARG A 392 4.37 -13.77 16.64
N ALA A 393 3.71 -14.90 16.42
CA ALA A 393 2.53 -15.03 15.55
C ALA A 393 2.73 -14.54 14.09
N LYS A 394 3.99 -14.43 13.62
CA LYS A 394 4.32 -13.90 12.28
C LYS A 394 3.49 -14.55 11.18
N GLY A 395 3.47 -15.89 11.14
CA GLY A 395 2.74 -16.64 10.12
C GLY A 395 1.23 -16.40 10.14
N GLN A 396 0.63 -16.24 11.32
CA GLN A 396 -0.81 -16.00 11.45
C GLN A 396 -1.19 -14.59 11.01
N VAL A 397 -0.50 -13.58 11.55
CA VAL A 397 -0.78 -12.17 11.26
C VAL A 397 -0.51 -11.85 9.80
N GLN A 398 0.61 -12.30 9.23
CA GLN A 398 0.90 -12.09 7.81
C GLN A 398 -0.09 -12.80 6.89
N THR A 399 -0.63 -13.95 7.28
CA THR A 399 -1.63 -14.65 6.49
C THR A 399 -2.96 -13.90 6.48
N ILE A 400 -3.42 -13.44 7.64
CA ILE A 400 -4.68 -12.70 7.78
C ILE A 400 -4.58 -11.32 7.10
N ALA A 401 -3.54 -10.54 7.44
CA ALA A 401 -3.33 -9.22 6.86
C ALA A 401 -3.11 -9.29 5.34
N GLY A 402 -2.33 -10.28 4.88
CA GLY A 402 -2.08 -10.50 3.46
C GLY A 402 -3.34 -10.91 2.69
N LEU A 403 -4.21 -11.74 3.28
CA LEU A 403 -5.50 -12.12 2.69
C LEU A 403 -6.46 -10.93 2.65
N ALA A 404 -6.59 -10.19 3.75
CA ALA A 404 -7.44 -9.00 3.82
C ALA A 404 -7.03 -7.98 2.76
N SER A 405 -5.74 -7.62 2.70
CA SER A 405 -5.20 -6.73 1.65
C SER A 405 -5.48 -7.27 0.24
N ALA A 406 -5.31 -8.58 0.00
CA ALA A 406 -5.62 -9.19 -1.29
C ALA A 406 -7.09 -9.05 -1.67
N VAL A 407 -8.02 -9.36 -0.75
CA VAL A 407 -9.47 -9.22 -0.97
C VAL A 407 -9.86 -7.78 -1.26
N LEU A 408 -9.39 -6.82 -0.44
CA LEU A 408 -9.69 -5.40 -0.61
C LEU A 408 -9.18 -4.88 -1.97
N SER A 409 -7.95 -5.25 -2.35
CA SER A 409 -7.38 -4.85 -3.65
C SER A 409 -8.09 -5.48 -4.85
N SER A 410 -8.49 -6.75 -4.75
CA SER A 410 -9.26 -7.44 -5.80
C SER A 410 -10.68 -6.89 -5.91
N ALA A 411 -11.31 -6.51 -4.78
CA ALA A 411 -12.64 -5.91 -4.77
C ALA A 411 -12.65 -4.55 -5.48
N LYS A 412 -11.66 -3.69 -5.22
CA LYS A 412 -11.50 -2.40 -5.92
C LYS A 412 -11.32 -2.60 -7.42
N LEU A 413 -10.43 -3.53 -7.81
CA LEU A 413 -10.17 -3.81 -9.23
C LEU A 413 -11.39 -4.43 -9.93
N TYR A 414 -12.13 -5.31 -9.25
CA TYR A 414 -13.36 -5.91 -9.74
C TYR A 414 -14.42 -4.84 -10.03
N ASP A 415 -14.62 -3.88 -9.11
CA ASP A 415 -15.59 -2.80 -9.32
C ASP A 415 -15.20 -1.90 -10.50
N ARG A 416 -13.92 -1.59 -10.66
CA ARG A 416 -13.41 -0.82 -11.81
C ARG A 416 -13.70 -1.51 -13.15
N HIS A 417 -13.41 -2.80 -13.26
CA HIS A 417 -13.71 -3.56 -14.49
C HIS A 417 -15.22 -3.70 -14.73
N LYS A 418 -16.01 -3.90 -13.66
CA LYS A 418 -17.47 -3.95 -13.76
C LYS A 418 -18.03 -2.63 -14.30
N SER A 419 -17.59 -1.51 -13.75
CA SER A 419 -17.99 -0.17 -14.20
C SER A 419 -17.57 0.10 -15.65
N SER A 420 -16.37 -0.34 -16.05
CA SER A 420 -15.92 -0.25 -17.45
C SER A 420 -16.80 -1.07 -18.41
N LEU A 421 -17.21 -2.28 -18.02
CA LEU A 421 -18.09 -3.13 -18.82
C LEU A 421 -19.51 -2.55 -18.90
N MET A 422 -20.02 -1.97 -17.81
CA MET A 422 -21.32 -1.29 -17.82
C MET A 422 -21.33 -0.13 -18.82
N LYS A 423 -20.28 0.71 -18.82
CA LYS A 423 -20.14 1.82 -19.79
C LYS A 423 -20.12 1.32 -21.24
N GLY A 424 -19.44 0.20 -21.51
CA GLY A 424 -19.36 -0.37 -22.85
C GLY A 424 -20.64 -1.00 -23.37
N ILE A 425 -21.61 -1.33 -22.51
CA ILE A 425 -22.94 -1.86 -22.91
C ILE A 425 -23.95 -0.71 -23.17
N SER A 426 -23.71 0.45 -22.55
CA SER A 426 -24.56 1.63 -22.68
C SER A 426 -24.26 2.47 -23.94
N GLN A 427 -23.11 2.25 -24.58
CA GLN A 427 -22.76 2.79 -25.90
C GLN A 427 -23.31 1.89 -26.98
#